data_AF-A0A2D5UD38-F1
#
_entry.id   AF-A0A2D5UD38-F1
#
_cell.length_a   1.000
_cell.length_b   1.000
_cell.length_c   1.000
_cell.angle_alpha   90.00
_cell.angle_beta   90.00
_cell.angle_gamma   90.00
#
_symmetry.space_group_name_H-M   'P 1'
#
loop_
_entity.id
_entity.type
_entity.pdbx_description
1 polymer ?
#
loop_
_entity_poly.entity_id
_entity_poly.type
_entity_poly.pdbx_seq_one_letter_code
_entity_poly.pdbx_strand_id
1 'polypeptide(L)'
;MMGSPKINFRCPRPLLRARAIVVGILIGLAAAGCGKGKVFDLPRGAGTVMIITEPQGAIIAFDGSVRGRTYEKQPIVLKGITHGWHTIKATLPGHVPRVEEVRIDGSETEIRIPLSRDTFGRLSVVVDPPGAEVFIDSRYHGMAEPGKDIDSLAFGEHTLWLRLKGFQSEKRTITVERQFHRAYRLRMRVVQ
;
A
#
# COMPACT_ATOMS: atom_id res chain seq x y z
N MET A 1 -3.04 45.39 -38.17
CA MET A 1 -3.08 45.91 -36.78
C MET A 1 -4.47 45.69 -36.23
N MET A 2 -4.66 44.75 -35.30
CA MET A 2 -5.98 44.40 -34.73
C MET A 2 -5.87 44.53 -33.21
N GLY A 3 -6.62 45.44 -32.59
CA GLY A 3 -6.57 45.67 -31.15
C GLY A 3 -7.59 44.82 -30.40
N SER A 4 -7.12 43.98 -29.47
CA SER A 4 -7.97 43.18 -28.59
C SER A 4 -8.50 44.02 -27.40
N PRO A 5 -9.82 44.07 -27.13
CA PRO A 5 -10.35 44.76 -25.95
C PRO A 5 -10.17 43.91 -24.69
N LYS A 6 -9.58 44.49 -23.64
CA LYS A 6 -9.51 43.87 -22.30
C LYS A 6 -10.80 44.12 -21.52
N ILE A 7 -11.57 43.07 -21.23
CA ILE A 7 -12.77 43.14 -20.39
C ILE A 7 -12.39 42.72 -18.97
N ASN A 8 -12.45 43.66 -18.02
CA ASN A 8 -12.17 43.41 -16.60
C ASN A 8 -13.47 43.28 -15.80
N PHE A 9 -13.80 42.08 -15.32
CA PHE A 9 -14.92 41.87 -14.41
C PHE A 9 -14.52 42.27 -12.97
N ARG A 10 -15.17 43.29 -12.41
CA ARG A 10 -15.12 43.57 -10.96
C ARG A 10 -16.21 42.79 -10.24
N CYS A 11 -15.81 42.05 -9.21
CA CYS A 11 -16.72 41.39 -8.28
C CYS A 11 -17.22 42.39 -7.22
N PRO A 12 -18.52 42.46 -6.90
CA PRO A 12 -19.04 43.33 -5.85
C PRO A 12 -18.89 42.68 -4.46
N ARG A 13 -18.68 43.50 -3.42
CA ARG A 13 -18.92 43.11 -2.02
C ARG A 13 -19.76 44.17 -1.30
N PRO A 14 -20.61 43.79 -0.33
CA PRO A 14 -21.70 44.63 0.13
C PRO A 14 -21.34 45.53 1.32
N LEU A 15 -22.03 46.68 1.36
CA LEU A 15 -22.62 47.36 2.53
C LEU A 15 -21.96 47.19 3.92
N LEU A 16 -21.44 48.30 4.44
CA LEU A 16 -21.94 48.81 5.72
C LEU A 16 -21.94 50.36 5.73
N ARG A 17 -22.86 50.96 6.48
CA ARG A 17 -23.13 52.41 6.49
C ARG A 17 -22.27 53.15 7.51
N ALA A 18 -21.67 54.27 7.10
CA ALA A 18 -21.36 55.41 7.97
C ALA A 18 -21.31 56.71 7.13
N ARG A 19 -21.89 57.82 7.64
CA ARG A 19 -21.89 59.14 7.00
C ARG A 19 -20.98 60.10 7.77
N ALA A 20 -19.97 60.70 7.12
CA ALA A 20 -19.30 61.94 7.53
C ALA A 20 -18.44 62.53 6.37
N ILE A 21 -18.06 63.82 6.48
CA ILE A 21 -17.71 64.75 5.39
C ILE A 21 -16.59 65.71 5.89
N VAL A 22 -15.55 66.15 5.16
CA VAL A 22 -14.81 65.69 3.95
C VAL A 22 -13.50 66.53 3.84
N VAL A 23 -12.57 66.21 2.92
CA VAL A 23 -11.26 66.88 2.62
C VAL A 23 -10.09 66.54 3.56
N GLY A 24 -8.92 66.21 2.96
CA GLY A 24 -7.63 66.11 3.67
C GLY A 24 -6.68 65.05 3.11
N ILE A 25 -6.13 65.27 1.91
CA ILE A 25 -5.18 64.32 1.28
C ILE A 25 -3.77 64.52 1.85
N LEU A 26 -3.25 63.51 2.56
CA LEU A 26 -1.81 63.23 2.61
C LEU A 26 -1.60 61.72 2.68
N ILE A 27 -0.82 61.19 1.74
CA ILE A 27 -0.74 59.76 1.44
C ILE A 27 0.40 59.13 2.25
N GLY A 28 0.07 58.60 3.43
CA GLY A 28 0.92 57.66 4.16
C GLY A 28 0.79 56.25 3.57
N LEU A 29 1.47 55.98 2.44
CA LEU A 29 1.37 54.69 1.76
C LEU A 29 2.13 53.60 2.54
N ALA A 30 1.44 52.93 3.46
CA ALA A 30 1.94 51.71 4.08
C ALA A 30 2.09 50.62 3.00
N ALA A 31 3.31 50.43 2.51
CA ALA A 31 3.63 49.44 1.51
C ALA A 31 3.51 48.03 2.11
N ALA A 32 2.30 47.46 2.03
CA ALA A 32 2.06 46.07 2.39
C ALA A 32 3.00 45.18 1.55
N GLY A 33 3.86 44.43 2.25
CA GLY A 33 4.92 43.66 1.62
C GLY A 33 4.37 42.69 0.59
N CYS A 34 4.78 42.85 -0.66
CA CYS A 34 4.54 41.85 -1.70
C CYS A 34 5.37 40.61 -1.34
N GLY A 35 4.75 39.69 -0.58
CA GLY A 35 5.34 38.42 -0.22
C GLY A 35 5.64 37.65 -1.50
N LYS A 36 6.92 37.64 -1.91
CA LYS A 36 7.39 36.80 -3.01
C LYS A 36 6.98 35.37 -2.70
N GLY A 37 6.04 34.82 -3.47
CA GLY A 37 5.71 33.41 -3.40
C GLY A 37 7.01 32.63 -3.56
N LYS A 38 7.27 31.70 -2.63
CA LYS A 38 8.40 30.77 -2.80
C LYS A 38 8.10 29.95 -4.05
N VAL A 39 8.74 30.32 -5.16
CA VAL A 39 8.86 29.43 -6.32
C VAL A 39 9.63 28.23 -5.80
N PHE A 40 8.91 27.12 -5.64
CA PHE A 40 9.49 25.88 -5.15
C PHE A 40 10.19 25.25 -6.35
N ASP A 41 11.45 25.65 -6.57
CA ASP A 41 12.31 25.09 -7.60
C ASP A 41 12.52 23.61 -7.29
N LEU A 42 11.71 22.75 -7.92
CA LEU A 42 11.85 21.32 -7.80
C LEU A 42 13.22 20.93 -8.40
N PRO A 43 14.00 20.05 -7.75
CA PRO A 43 15.29 19.62 -8.28
C PRO A 43 15.11 19.02 -9.68
N ARG A 44 16.06 19.28 -10.59
CA ARG A 44 15.96 18.81 -11.97
C ARG A 44 15.83 17.29 -12.00
N GLY A 45 14.76 16.79 -12.62
CA GLY A 45 14.38 15.38 -12.52
C GLY A 45 13.61 15.07 -11.24
N ALA A 46 12.58 15.85 -10.93
CA ALA A 46 11.64 15.57 -9.87
C ALA A 46 10.19 15.60 -10.38
N GLY A 47 9.45 14.53 -10.10
CA GLY A 47 8.07 14.32 -10.51
C GLY A 47 7.06 14.46 -9.37
N THR A 48 5.79 14.30 -9.75
CA THR A 48 4.65 14.15 -8.86
C THR A 48 4.13 12.71 -8.93
N VAL A 49 4.06 12.03 -7.78
CA VAL A 49 3.58 10.65 -7.67
C VAL A 49 2.19 10.63 -7.05
N MET A 50 1.22 10.02 -7.72
CA MET A 50 -0.11 9.78 -7.18
C MET A 50 -0.28 8.30 -6.83
N ILE A 51 -0.50 8.00 -5.54
CA ILE A 51 -0.61 6.64 -5.02
C ILE A 51 -2.07 6.36 -4.62
N ILE A 52 -2.63 5.30 -5.19
CA ILE A 52 -3.98 4.80 -4.95
C ILE A 52 -3.88 3.33 -4.50
N THR A 53 -4.73 2.89 -3.56
CA THR A 53 -4.83 1.47 -3.19
C THR A 53 -6.22 0.93 -3.40
N GLU A 54 -6.29 -0.36 -3.74
CA GLU A 54 -7.55 -1.07 -3.89
C GLU A 54 -7.53 -2.35 -3.03
N PRO A 55 -8.31 -2.43 -1.94
CA PRO A 55 -9.21 -1.41 -1.42
C PRO A 55 -8.51 -0.19 -0.79
N GLN A 56 -9.30 0.87 -0.60
CA GLN A 56 -8.90 2.15 0.00
C GLN A 56 -8.70 2.04 1.52
N GLY A 57 -8.06 3.04 2.14
CA GLY A 57 -7.82 3.12 3.59
C GLY A 57 -6.41 2.71 4.02
N ALA A 58 -5.54 2.35 3.07
CA ALA A 58 -4.23 1.77 3.34
C ALA A 58 -3.23 2.83 3.80
N ILE A 59 -2.43 2.50 4.82
CA ILE A 59 -1.28 3.30 5.23
C ILE A 59 -0.18 3.12 4.18
N ILE A 60 0.29 4.22 3.60
CA ILE A 60 1.42 4.25 2.66
C ILE A 60 2.67 4.74 3.37
N ALA A 61 3.77 4.00 3.20
CA ALA A 61 5.12 4.50 3.39
C ALA A 61 5.85 4.55 2.04
N PHE A 62 6.62 5.61 1.83
CA PHE A 62 7.39 5.88 0.61
C PHE A 62 8.83 6.16 1.04
N ASP A 63 9.77 5.34 0.55
CA ASP A 63 11.18 5.27 0.99
C ASP A 63 11.30 5.17 2.52
N GLY A 64 10.57 4.21 3.09
CA GLY A 64 10.49 3.97 4.54
C GLY A 64 9.69 5.01 5.34
N SER A 65 9.44 6.21 4.78
CA SER A 65 8.74 7.30 5.47
C SER A 65 7.23 7.21 5.29
N VAL A 66 6.45 7.13 6.37
CA VAL A 66 4.98 7.11 6.33
C VAL A 66 4.45 8.44 5.76
N ARG A 67 3.58 8.36 4.76
CA ARG A 67 3.00 9.51 4.04
C ARG A 67 1.53 9.78 4.35
N GLY A 68 0.81 8.80 4.89
CA GLY A 68 -0.60 8.96 5.27
C GLY A 68 -1.42 7.71 4.97
N ARG A 69 -2.74 7.90 4.82
CA ARG A 69 -3.69 6.86 4.36
C ARG A 69 -4.35 7.26 3.05
N THR A 70 -4.60 6.30 2.17
CA THR A 70 -5.43 6.49 0.97
C THR A 70 -6.91 6.52 1.35
N TYR A 71 -7.72 7.32 0.64
CA TYR A 71 -9.18 7.29 0.73
C TYR A 71 -9.79 7.43 -0.66
N GLU A 72 -11.04 6.97 -0.82
CA GLU A 72 -11.80 6.93 -2.08
C GLU A 72 -11.85 8.27 -2.86
N LYS A 73 -11.64 9.40 -2.19
CA LYS A 73 -11.59 10.75 -2.79
C LYS A 73 -10.32 11.54 -2.44
N GLN A 74 -9.32 10.89 -1.84
CA GLN A 74 -8.05 11.49 -1.44
C GLN A 74 -6.91 10.46 -1.71
N PRO A 75 -6.40 10.39 -2.95
CA PRO A 75 -5.15 9.70 -3.24
C PRO A 75 -3.98 10.42 -2.56
N ILE A 76 -2.90 9.69 -2.28
CA ILE A 76 -1.69 10.31 -1.73
C ILE A 76 -0.89 10.90 -2.88
N VAL A 77 -0.78 12.23 -2.92
CA VAL A 77 -0.02 12.97 -3.94
C VAL A 77 1.29 13.47 -3.31
N LEU A 78 2.41 12.90 -3.76
CA LEU A 78 3.75 13.29 -3.37
C LEU A 78 4.35 14.19 -4.46
N LYS A 79 4.90 15.36 -4.09
CA LYS A 79 5.50 16.31 -5.04
C LYS A 79 7.00 16.45 -4.77
N GLY A 80 7.78 16.64 -5.83
CA GLY A 80 9.23 16.82 -5.71
C GLY A 80 9.97 15.51 -5.43
N ILE A 81 9.42 14.38 -5.89
CA ILE A 81 10.07 13.07 -5.79
C ILE A 81 11.09 12.95 -6.91
N THR A 82 12.34 12.66 -6.57
CA THR A 82 13.44 12.47 -7.53
C THR A 82 13.14 11.37 -8.54
N HIS A 83 13.75 11.45 -9.73
CA HIS A 83 13.77 10.32 -10.65
C HIS A 83 14.75 9.25 -10.13
N GLY A 84 14.37 7.98 -10.23
CA GLY A 84 15.14 6.87 -9.67
C GLY A 84 14.25 5.67 -9.30
N TRP A 85 14.82 4.73 -8.56
CA TRP A 85 14.07 3.63 -7.95
C TRP A 85 13.61 4.04 -6.55
N HIS A 86 12.33 3.83 -6.26
CA HIS A 86 11.69 4.19 -5.00
C HIS A 86 10.88 3.00 -4.45
N THR A 87 10.85 2.86 -3.13
CA THR A 87 10.18 1.73 -2.48
C THR A 87 8.88 2.19 -1.82
N ILE A 88 7.76 1.59 -2.22
CA ILE A 88 6.43 1.91 -1.71
C ILE A 88 5.91 0.72 -0.91
N LYS A 89 5.51 0.96 0.34
CA LYS A 89 4.90 -0.04 1.22
C LYS A 89 3.47 0.38 1.56
N ALA A 90 2.51 -0.40 1.11
CA ALA A 90 1.09 -0.24 1.43
C ALA A 90 0.68 -1.25 2.51
N THR A 91 0.01 -0.79 3.58
CA THR A 91 -0.42 -1.63 4.71
C THR A 91 -1.85 -1.29 5.11
N LEU A 92 -2.77 -2.25 4.99
CA LEU A 92 -4.17 -2.11 5.36
C LEU A 92 -4.55 -3.23 6.34
N PRO A 93 -5.21 -2.95 7.48
CA PRO A 93 -5.65 -3.99 8.40
C PRO A 93 -6.50 -5.07 7.72
N GLY A 94 -6.25 -6.34 8.05
CA GLY A 94 -6.93 -7.48 7.42
C GLY A 94 -6.53 -7.79 5.97
N HIS A 95 -5.49 -7.15 5.44
CA HIS A 95 -4.97 -7.38 4.09
C HIS A 95 -3.46 -7.64 4.15
N VAL A 96 -2.91 -8.27 3.12
CA VAL A 96 -1.46 -8.51 3.02
C VAL A 96 -0.76 -7.18 2.73
N PRO A 97 0.22 -6.74 3.55
CA PRO A 97 0.97 -5.54 3.24
C PRO A 97 1.85 -5.79 2.01
N ARG A 98 1.73 -4.92 1.01
CA ARG A 98 2.43 -5.00 -0.27
C ARG A 98 3.61 -4.05 -0.27
N VAL A 99 4.76 -4.52 -0.74
CA VAL A 99 5.95 -3.72 -1.00
C VAL A 99 6.21 -3.76 -2.51
N GLU A 100 6.45 -2.62 -3.11
CA GLU A 100 6.65 -2.47 -4.55
C GLU A 100 7.80 -1.50 -4.82
N GLU A 101 8.72 -1.91 -5.68
CA GLU A 101 9.81 -1.05 -6.16
C GLU A 101 9.40 -0.46 -7.51
N VAL A 102 9.28 0.86 -7.57
CA VAL A 102 8.80 1.57 -8.75
C VAL A 102 9.89 2.51 -9.23
N ARG A 103 10.16 2.48 -10.53
CA ARG A 103 11.03 3.44 -11.19
C ARG A 103 10.20 4.68 -11.55
N ILE A 104 10.66 5.84 -11.11
CA ILE A 104 10.10 7.15 -11.45
C ILE A 104 11.05 7.81 -12.42
N ASP A 105 10.57 8.15 -13.62
CA ASP A 105 11.32 8.85 -14.67
C ASP A 105 10.51 9.95 -15.38
N GLY A 106 9.20 10.04 -15.11
CA GLY A 106 8.29 11.07 -15.63
C GLY A 106 7.96 12.18 -14.62
N SER A 107 7.45 13.31 -15.14
CA SER A 107 7.00 14.45 -14.32
C SER A 107 5.73 14.17 -13.52
N GLU A 108 4.90 13.24 -13.98
CA GLU A 108 3.71 12.73 -13.28
C GLU A 108 3.67 11.20 -13.39
N THR A 109 3.38 10.51 -12.30
CA THR A 109 3.32 9.03 -12.25
C THR A 109 2.16 8.59 -11.36
N GLU A 110 1.23 7.83 -11.90
CA GLU A 110 0.14 7.21 -11.14
C GLU A 110 0.48 5.75 -10.82
N ILE A 111 0.35 5.37 -9.54
CA ILE A 111 0.67 4.03 -9.04
C ILE A 111 -0.56 3.48 -8.32
N ARG A 112 -1.09 2.36 -8.84
CA ARG A 112 -2.25 1.66 -8.26
C ARG A 112 -1.77 0.36 -7.62
N ILE A 113 -1.94 0.27 -6.30
CA ILE A 113 -1.45 -0.85 -5.49
C ILE A 113 -2.65 -1.72 -5.07
N PRO A 114 -2.87 -2.89 -5.71
CA PRO A 114 -3.88 -3.84 -5.27
C PRO A 114 -3.43 -4.51 -3.97
N LEU A 115 -4.33 -4.55 -2.98
CA LEU A 115 -4.13 -5.16 -1.68
C LEU A 115 -5.08 -6.33 -1.52
N SER A 116 -4.54 -7.55 -1.58
CA SER A 116 -5.37 -8.74 -1.41
C SER A 116 -5.68 -9.03 0.07
N ARG A 117 -6.87 -9.60 0.29
CA ARG A 117 -7.25 -10.30 1.51
C ARG A 117 -6.81 -11.76 1.52
N ASP A 118 -6.00 -12.20 0.56
CA ASP A 118 -5.31 -13.48 0.55
C ASP A 118 -4.28 -13.53 1.68
N THR A 119 -4.74 -13.44 2.93
CA THR A 119 -3.99 -13.66 4.18
C THR A 119 -3.51 -15.10 4.31
N PHE A 120 -3.77 -15.92 3.29
CA PHE A 120 -3.63 -17.35 3.30
C PHE A 120 -2.83 -17.86 2.11
N GLY A 121 -1.82 -18.70 2.37
CA GLY A 121 -1.17 -19.52 1.36
C GLY A 121 -1.92 -20.85 1.14
N ARG A 122 -1.58 -21.51 0.03
CA ARG A 122 -1.89 -22.91 -0.21
C ARG A 122 -0.67 -23.77 0.12
N LEU A 123 -0.87 -24.78 0.95
CA LEU A 123 0.10 -25.82 1.23
C LEU A 123 -0.30 -27.10 0.49
N SER A 124 0.65 -27.74 -0.20
CA SER A 124 0.46 -29.10 -0.70
C SER A 124 1.36 -30.05 0.09
N VAL A 125 0.75 -30.98 0.82
CA VAL A 125 1.44 -31.98 1.64
C VAL A 125 1.41 -33.32 0.92
N VAL A 126 2.57 -33.84 0.53
CA VAL A 126 2.69 -35.16 -0.10
C VAL A 126 3.30 -36.13 0.91
N VAL A 127 2.61 -37.24 1.19
CA VAL A 127 3.03 -38.24 2.18
C VAL A 127 3.28 -39.59 1.53
N ASP A 128 4.39 -40.21 1.91
CA ASP A 128 4.87 -41.50 1.44
C ASP A 128 5.19 -42.36 2.69
N PRO A 129 4.43 -43.44 2.99
CA PRO A 129 3.25 -43.94 2.26
C PRO A 129 1.97 -43.09 2.46
N PRO A 130 0.96 -43.24 1.58
CA PRO A 130 -0.34 -42.57 1.70
C PRO A 130 -1.18 -43.06 2.90
N GLY A 131 -2.21 -42.29 3.25
CA GLY A 131 -3.18 -42.61 4.30
C GLY A 131 -2.93 -41.93 5.66
N ALA A 132 -1.94 -41.04 5.74
CA ALA A 132 -1.62 -40.34 6.99
C ALA A 132 -2.64 -39.23 7.31
N GLU A 133 -3.04 -39.13 8.57
CA GLU A 133 -3.79 -38.00 9.14
C GLU A 133 -2.90 -36.75 9.18
N VAL A 134 -3.39 -35.65 8.64
CA VAL A 134 -2.68 -34.36 8.58
C VAL A 134 -3.25 -33.41 9.63
N PHE A 135 -2.37 -32.91 10.50
CA PHE A 135 -2.68 -31.87 11.47
C PHE A 135 -1.80 -30.64 11.23
N ILE A 136 -2.37 -29.44 11.35
CA ILE A 136 -1.63 -28.18 11.33
C ILE A 136 -2.07 -27.34 12.52
N ASP A 137 -1.09 -26.88 13.31
CA ASP A 137 -1.32 -26.14 14.57
C ASP A 137 -2.29 -26.85 15.52
N SER A 138 -2.20 -28.19 15.55
CA SER A 138 -3.08 -29.10 16.31
C SER A 138 -4.52 -29.22 15.79
N ARG A 139 -4.89 -28.56 14.68
CA ARG A 139 -6.17 -28.74 13.98
C ARG A 139 -6.06 -29.87 12.94
N TYR A 140 -7.08 -30.72 12.84
CA TYR A 140 -7.16 -31.77 11.83
C TYR A 140 -7.59 -31.23 10.45
N HIS A 141 -6.90 -31.63 9.39
CA HIS A 141 -7.15 -31.21 8.00
C HIS A 141 -7.57 -32.36 7.06
N GLY A 142 -7.73 -33.59 7.57
CA GLY A 142 -8.07 -34.78 6.79
C GLY A 142 -6.91 -35.76 6.63
N MET A 143 -7.12 -36.82 5.85
CA MET A 143 -6.06 -37.74 5.44
C MET A 143 -5.41 -37.28 4.12
N ALA A 144 -4.13 -37.63 3.92
CA ALA A 144 -3.38 -37.41 2.69
C ALA A 144 -3.30 -38.69 1.85
N GLU A 145 -3.81 -38.64 0.62
CA GLU A 145 -3.94 -39.80 -0.27
C GLU A 145 -3.57 -39.43 -1.72
N PRO A 146 -2.32 -39.68 -2.19
CA PRO A 146 -1.05 -39.52 -1.48
C PRO A 146 -0.66 -38.05 -1.24
N GLY A 147 -1.50 -37.11 -1.68
CA GLY A 147 -1.36 -35.68 -1.45
C GLY A 147 -2.53 -35.12 -0.67
N LYS A 148 -2.33 -33.95 -0.06
CA LYS A 148 -3.39 -33.13 0.51
C LYS A 148 -3.09 -31.66 0.27
N ASP A 149 -3.93 -31.02 -0.53
CA ASP A 149 -3.95 -29.57 -0.64
C ASP A 149 -4.75 -28.97 0.52
N ILE A 150 -4.19 -27.92 1.11
CA ILE A 150 -4.74 -27.18 2.24
C ILE A 150 -4.68 -25.69 1.89
N ASP A 151 -5.83 -25.15 1.50
CA ASP A 151 -6.06 -23.72 1.39
C ASP A 151 -6.28 -23.08 2.77
N SER A 152 -6.34 -21.75 2.82
CA SER A 152 -6.71 -20.98 4.02
C SER A 152 -5.72 -21.11 5.21
N LEU A 153 -4.44 -21.37 4.95
CA LEU A 153 -3.36 -21.35 5.95
C LEU A 153 -2.71 -19.97 6.02
N ALA A 154 -2.62 -19.37 7.21
CA ALA A 154 -2.03 -18.04 7.36
C ALA A 154 -0.58 -17.95 6.84
N PHE A 155 -0.06 -16.76 6.61
CA PHE A 155 1.38 -16.60 6.39
C PHE A 155 2.13 -16.56 7.72
N GLY A 156 3.19 -17.36 7.84
CA GLY A 156 3.99 -17.47 9.05
C GLY A 156 4.53 -18.88 9.24
N GLU A 157 4.96 -19.17 10.47
CA GLU A 157 5.34 -20.52 10.87
C GLU A 157 4.12 -21.31 11.32
N HIS A 158 4.00 -22.52 10.80
CA HIS A 158 2.94 -23.48 11.11
C HIS A 158 3.56 -24.80 11.51
N THR A 159 2.93 -25.48 12.47
CA THR A 159 3.36 -26.79 12.96
C THR A 159 2.61 -27.89 12.23
N LEU A 160 3.22 -28.50 11.22
CA LEU A 160 2.71 -29.70 10.55
C LEU A 160 2.98 -30.93 11.42
N TRP A 161 1.98 -31.78 11.61
CA TRP A 161 2.10 -33.07 12.29
C TRP A 161 1.35 -34.15 11.52
N LEU A 162 2.04 -35.24 11.20
CA LEU A 162 1.53 -36.39 10.46
C LEU A 162 1.42 -37.60 11.38
N ARG A 163 0.28 -38.30 11.34
CA ARG A 163 0.06 -39.54 12.10
C ARG A 163 -0.46 -40.64 11.18
N LEU A 164 0.15 -41.82 11.25
CA LEU A 164 -0.25 -43.02 10.51
C LEU A 164 -0.05 -44.25 11.39
N LYS A 165 -1.03 -45.15 11.41
CA LYS A 165 -0.98 -46.36 12.24
C LYS A 165 0.17 -47.27 11.81
N GLY A 166 1.04 -47.65 12.75
CA GLY A 166 2.25 -48.44 12.50
C GLY A 166 3.48 -47.62 12.09
N PHE A 167 3.36 -46.30 11.97
CA PHE A 167 4.47 -45.41 11.63
C PHE A 167 4.72 -44.38 12.74
N GLN A 168 5.98 -43.97 12.90
CA GLN A 168 6.38 -42.90 13.80
C GLN A 168 5.77 -41.59 13.30
N SER A 169 5.06 -40.87 14.19
CA SER A 169 4.45 -39.59 13.83
C SER A 169 5.52 -38.54 13.55
N GLU A 170 5.43 -37.85 12.41
CA GLU A 170 6.41 -36.86 11.98
C GLU A 170 5.89 -35.45 12.30
N LYS A 171 6.65 -34.64 13.04
CA LYS A 171 6.31 -33.25 13.38
C LYS A 171 7.36 -32.32 12.80
N ARG A 172 6.92 -31.30 12.06
CA ARG A 172 7.80 -30.38 11.31
C ARG A 172 7.24 -28.96 11.32
N THR A 173 8.07 -27.99 11.69
CA THR A 173 7.76 -26.57 11.44
C THR A 173 7.92 -26.28 9.95
N ILE A 174 6.92 -25.66 9.36
CA ILE A 174 6.92 -25.19 7.97
C ILE A 174 6.63 -23.70 7.95
N THR A 175 7.23 -22.97 7.02
CA THR A 175 6.97 -21.54 6.82
C THR A 175 6.12 -21.38 5.58
N VAL A 176 4.89 -20.88 5.76
CA VAL A 176 4.00 -20.51 4.65
C VAL A 176 4.38 -19.10 4.23
N GLU A 177 5.26 -19.03 3.23
CA GLU A 177 5.75 -17.78 2.66
C GLU A 177 4.71 -17.14 1.73
N ARG A 178 4.81 -15.82 1.56
CA ARG A 178 3.95 -15.09 0.64
C ARG A 178 4.38 -15.39 -0.80
N GLN A 179 3.44 -15.78 -1.64
CA GLN A 179 3.54 -15.84 -3.10
C GLN A 179 4.24 -17.06 -3.75
N PHE A 180 4.45 -18.18 -3.05
CA PHE A 180 4.86 -19.43 -3.69
C PHE A 180 4.01 -20.65 -3.30
N HIS A 181 3.55 -21.40 -4.30
CA HIS A 181 3.00 -22.74 -4.10
C HIS A 181 4.15 -23.69 -3.70
N ARG A 182 4.30 -23.97 -2.41
CA ARG A 182 5.38 -24.83 -1.90
C ARG A 182 4.83 -26.21 -1.56
N ALA A 183 5.16 -27.20 -2.40
CA ALA A 183 4.89 -28.60 -2.10
C ALA A 183 5.94 -29.12 -1.11
N TYR A 184 5.49 -29.65 0.03
CA TYR A 184 6.34 -30.33 1.00
C TYR A 184 6.10 -31.84 0.89
N ARG A 185 7.18 -32.58 0.61
CA ARG A 185 7.18 -34.06 0.62
C ARG A 185 7.75 -34.55 1.94
N LEU A 186 7.01 -35.42 2.62
CA LEU A 186 7.40 -36.05 3.88
C LEU A 186 7.38 -37.57 3.73
N ARG A 187 8.20 -38.27 4.51
CA ARG A 187 8.42 -39.72 4.42
C ARG A 187 8.41 -40.33 5.81
N MET A 188 7.36 -41.08 6.11
CA MET A 188 7.16 -41.64 7.43
C MET A 188 8.06 -42.87 7.64
N ARG A 189 8.53 -43.06 8.88
CA ARG A 189 9.33 -44.23 9.28
C ARG A 189 8.45 -45.21 10.05
N VAL A 190 8.68 -46.51 9.92
CA VAL A 190 7.94 -47.55 10.65
C VAL A 190 8.29 -47.46 12.15
N VAL A 191 7.33 -47.75 13.04
CA VAL A 191 7.63 -47.96 14.47
C VAL A 191 8.26 -49.35 14.63
N GLN A 192 9.48 -49.39 15.19
CA GLN A 192 10.14 -50.64 15.58
C GLN A 192 9.53 -51.21 16.88
#